data_AF-A0A956HAK5-F1
#
_entry.id   AF-A0A956HAK5-F1
#
_cell.length_a   1.000
_cell.length_b   1.000
_cell.length_c   1.000
_cell.angle_alpha   90.00
_cell.angle_beta   90.00
_cell.angle_gamma   90.00
#
_symmetry.space_group_name_H-M   'P 1'
#
loop_
_entity.id
_entity.type
_entity.pdbx_description
1 polymer ?
#
loop_
_entity_poly.entity_id
_entity_poly.type
_entity_poly.pdbx_seq_one_letter_code
_entity_poly.pdbx_strand_id
1 'polypeptide(L)'
;MDENYYVVSIAIRRYADTHLLEISHSDPSSEAQVAPVRGETRFDVQELLGLQAAHEHYGRALTRQLFRDEGIKRRFLQTEVAARASGALLRLSLCVDASAQELHGLRWELLRHPETGALLATSETLLLSRFMISHDWRPVKLRARTELKALVVISAPPAEALEKLGLAAV
;
A
#
# COMPACT_ATOMS: atom_id res chain seq x y z
N MET A 1 -19.14 9.79 2.79
CA MET A 1 -17.95 10.65 2.83
C MET A 1 -17.08 10.18 1.70
N ASP A 2 -17.11 10.88 0.58
CA ASP A 2 -16.12 10.68 -0.46
C ASP A 2 -14.84 11.31 0.07
N GLU A 3 -13.99 10.48 0.65
CA GLU A 3 -12.70 10.92 1.18
C GLU A 3 -11.85 11.41 0.02
N ASN A 4 -11.45 12.68 0.09
CA ASN A 4 -10.71 13.38 -0.95
C ASN A 4 -9.26 12.89 -0.97
N TYR A 5 -8.99 11.79 -1.68
CA TYR A 5 -7.66 11.19 -1.76
C TYR A 5 -6.91 11.66 -3.01
N TYR A 6 -5.67 12.09 -2.82
CA TYR A 6 -4.68 11.88 -3.88
C TYR A 6 -4.43 10.39 -4.00
N VAL A 7 -4.39 9.88 -5.22
CA VAL A 7 -4.04 8.48 -5.45
C VAL A 7 -2.73 8.44 -6.21
N VAL A 8 -1.78 7.66 -5.72
CA VAL A 8 -0.59 7.24 -6.47
C VAL A 8 -0.73 5.75 -6.73
N SER A 9 -0.68 5.35 -7.99
CA SER A 9 -0.69 3.94 -8.36
C SER A 9 0.66 3.55 -8.93
N ILE A 10 1.27 2.49 -8.40
CA ILE A 10 2.47 1.87 -8.95
C ILE A 10 2.09 0.51 -9.50
N ALA A 11 2.08 0.39 -10.83
CA ALA A 11 1.92 -0.87 -11.53
C ALA A 11 3.28 -1.55 -11.71
N ILE A 12 3.34 -2.85 -11.40
CA ILE A 12 4.55 -3.66 -11.48
C ILE A 12 4.28 -4.82 -12.44
N ARG A 13 5.02 -4.88 -13.54
CA ARG A 13 4.94 -5.98 -14.52
C ARG A 13 6.32 -6.56 -14.76
N ARG A 14 6.38 -7.85 -15.05
CA ARG A 14 7.65 -8.49 -15.39
C ARG A 14 8.04 -8.17 -16.83
N TYR A 15 9.32 -7.89 -17.05
CA TYR A 15 9.91 -7.70 -18.37
C TYR A 15 11.27 -8.39 -18.40
N ALA A 16 11.34 -9.58 -19.01
CA ALA A 16 12.51 -10.46 -18.95
C ALA A 16 12.96 -10.76 -17.51
N ASP A 17 14.17 -10.32 -17.13
CA ASP A 17 14.79 -10.52 -15.81
C ASP A 17 14.58 -9.34 -14.85
N THR A 18 13.84 -8.33 -15.29
CA THR A 18 13.53 -7.13 -14.50
C THR A 18 12.02 -6.90 -14.43
N HIS A 19 11.64 -5.82 -13.75
CA HIS A 19 10.27 -5.38 -13.60
C HIS A 19 10.15 -3.96 -14.10
N LEU A 20 9.20 -3.73 -15.01
CA LEU A 20 8.82 -2.38 -15.37
C LEU A 20 7.85 -1.85 -14.32
N LEU A 21 8.16 -0.67 -13.83
CA LEU A 21 7.32 0.12 -12.96
C LEU A 21 6.64 1.21 -13.78
N GLU A 22 5.34 1.39 -13.58
CA GLU A 22 4.61 2.56 -14.08
C GLU A 22 3.93 3.24 -12.89
N ILE A 23 4.28 4.50 -12.64
CA ILE A 23 3.68 5.31 -11.59
C ILE A 23 2.77 6.38 -12.20
N SER A 24 1.50 6.33 -11.81
CA SER A 24 0.49 7.32 -12.16
C SER A 24 -0.03 7.98 -10.89
N HIS A 25 -0.66 9.14 -11.04
CA HIS A 25 -1.38 9.76 -9.94
C HIS A 25 -2.66 10.44 -10.40
N SER A 26 -3.59 10.61 -9.47
CA SER A 26 -4.79 11.44 -9.64
C SER A 26 -4.87 12.44 -8.49
N ASP A 27 -5.24 13.66 -8.83
CA ASP A 27 -5.58 14.73 -7.90
C ASP A 27 -7.10 14.81 -7.82
N PRO A 28 -7.72 14.72 -6.64
CA PRO A 28 -9.16 14.72 -6.54
C PRO A 28 -9.80 16.10 -6.86
N SER A 29 -9.00 17.16 -6.88
CA SER A 29 -9.39 18.52 -7.26
C SER A 29 -9.15 18.85 -8.74
N SER A 30 -8.56 17.92 -9.50
CA SER A 30 -8.20 18.15 -10.91
C SER A 30 -8.45 16.92 -11.77
N GLU A 31 -9.21 17.10 -12.85
CA GLU A 31 -9.45 16.07 -13.86
C GLU A 31 -8.30 15.94 -14.88
N ALA A 32 -7.20 16.68 -14.70
CA ALA A 32 -6.07 16.66 -15.62
C ALA A 32 -5.37 15.30 -15.61
N GLN A 33 -5.28 14.66 -16.78
CA GLN A 33 -4.47 13.45 -16.94
C GLN A 33 -3.00 13.81 -17.08
N VAL A 34 -2.22 13.47 -16.05
CA VAL A 34 -0.75 13.56 -16.11
C VAL A 34 -0.20 12.25 -16.63
N ALA A 35 0.69 12.33 -17.63
CA ALA A 35 1.33 11.15 -18.18
C ALA A 35 2.07 10.34 -17.08
N PRO A 36 1.91 9.01 -17.05
CA PRO A 36 2.60 8.18 -16.08
C PRO A 36 4.11 8.23 -16.30
N VAL A 37 4.86 8.09 -15.20
CA VAL A 37 6.32 7.93 -15.26
C VAL A 37 6.64 6.44 -15.27
N ARG A 38 7.58 6.04 -16.12
CA ARG A 38 8.05 4.66 -16.20
C ARG A 38 9.45 4.56 -15.65
N GLY A 39 9.73 3.48 -14.95
CA GLY A 39 11.03 3.14 -14.41
C GLY A 39 11.24 1.65 -14.43
N GLU A 40 12.45 1.20 -14.13
CA GLU A 40 12.79 -0.20 -14.10
C GLU A 40 13.42 -0.57 -12.77
N THR A 41 13.07 -1.74 -12.25
CA THR A 41 13.74 -2.29 -11.08
C THR A 41 13.87 -3.80 -11.14
N ARG A 42 14.70 -4.33 -10.24
CA ARG A 42 14.79 -5.77 -9.97
C ARG A 42 14.56 -6.00 -8.49
N PHE A 43 13.63 -6.90 -8.20
CA PHE A 43 13.44 -7.41 -6.85
C PHE A 43 14.39 -8.58 -6.61
N ASP A 44 15.32 -8.42 -5.68
CA ASP A 44 16.15 -9.51 -5.20
C ASP A 44 15.38 -10.27 -4.12
N VAL A 45 14.62 -11.25 -4.58
CA VAL A 45 13.78 -12.09 -3.72
C VAL A 45 14.63 -12.90 -2.75
N GLN A 46 15.86 -13.28 -3.11
CA GLN A 46 16.73 -14.04 -2.22
C GLN A 46 17.24 -13.18 -1.06
N GLU A 47 17.62 -11.93 -1.33
CA GLU A 47 17.92 -10.94 -0.29
C GLU A 47 16.73 -10.78 0.66
N LEU A 48 15.53 -10.57 0.11
CA LEU A 48 14.31 -10.36 0.91
C LEU A 48 13.96 -11.59 1.77
N LEU A 49 14.07 -12.80 1.20
CA LEU A 49 13.86 -14.05 1.95
C LEU A 49 14.88 -14.21 3.09
N GLY A 50 16.15 -13.88 2.87
CA GLY A 50 17.18 -13.88 3.91
C GLY A 50 16.88 -12.91 5.06
N LEU A 51 16.13 -11.84 4.79
CA LEU A 51 15.74 -10.82 5.77
C LEU A 51 14.39 -11.08 6.45
N GLN A 52 13.69 -12.19 6.16
CA GLN A 52 12.30 -12.41 6.61
C GLN A 52 12.07 -12.32 8.13
N ALA A 53 13.10 -12.65 8.93
CA ALA A 53 13.03 -12.59 10.38
C ALA A 53 13.27 -11.17 10.93
N ALA A 54 13.91 -10.30 10.14
CA ALA A 54 14.27 -8.94 10.51
C ALA A 54 13.41 -7.93 9.75
N HIS A 55 12.14 -7.80 10.15
CA HIS A 55 11.11 -6.96 9.50
C HIS A 55 11.58 -5.54 9.15
N GLU A 56 12.34 -4.92 10.04
CA GLU A 56 13.02 -3.63 9.85
C GLU A 56 13.91 -3.59 8.61
N HIS A 57 14.83 -4.55 8.52
CA HIS A 57 15.78 -4.68 7.41
C HIS A 57 15.07 -5.10 6.12
N TYR A 58 14.09 -6.00 6.22
CA TYR A 58 13.24 -6.40 5.09
C TYR A 58 12.54 -5.17 4.48
N GLY A 59 11.88 -4.36 5.31
CA GLY A 59 11.18 -3.16 4.84
C GLY A 59 12.11 -2.15 4.17
N ARG A 60 13.30 -1.92 4.74
CA ARG A 60 14.33 -1.07 4.13
C ARG A 60 14.79 -1.61 2.77
N ALA A 61 15.08 -2.91 2.68
CA ALA A 61 15.49 -3.55 1.43
C ALA A 61 14.39 -3.50 0.37
N LEU A 62 13.14 -3.80 0.75
CA LEU A 62 11.99 -3.75 -0.16
C LEU A 62 11.75 -2.33 -0.69
N THR A 63 11.75 -1.32 0.17
CA THR A 63 11.62 0.10 -0.22
C THR A 63 12.76 0.51 -1.16
N ARG A 64 14.00 0.14 -0.84
CA ARG A 64 15.16 0.42 -1.69
C ARG A 64 15.03 -0.22 -3.07
N GLN A 65 14.50 -1.44 -3.16
CA GLN A 65 14.29 -2.12 -4.43
C GLN A 65 13.13 -1.48 -5.22
N LEU A 66 12.00 -1.13 -4.58
CA LEU A 66 10.86 -0.49 -5.27
C LEU A 66 11.20 0.92 -5.79
N PHE A 67 11.88 1.73 -5.00
CA PHE A 67 12.22 3.12 -5.32
C PHE A 67 13.65 3.30 -5.84
N ARG A 68 14.24 2.25 -6.43
CA ARG A 68 15.57 2.32 -7.04
C ARG A 68 15.61 3.31 -8.20
N ASP A 69 14.54 3.37 -8.98
CA ASP A 69 14.39 4.35 -10.04
C ASP A 69 14.02 5.72 -9.47
N GLU A 70 14.89 6.71 -9.70
CA GLU A 70 14.73 8.07 -9.17
C GLU A 70 13.49 8.79 -9.74
N GLY A 71 13.03 8.42 -10.94
CA GLY A 71 11.80 8.95 -11.52
C GLY A 71 10.56 8.47 -10.75
N ILE A 72 10.53 7.18 -10.40
CA ILE A 72 9.48 6.59 -9.56
C ILE A 72 9.49 7.22 -8.17
N LYS A 73 10.67 7.30 -7.53
CA LYS A 73 10.84 7.93 -6.21
C LYS A 73 10.36 9.38 -6.21
N ARG A 74 10.82 10.18 -7.19
CA ARG A 74 10.46 11.60 -7.30
C ARG A 74 8.97 11.80 -7.50
N ARG A 75 8.32 11.00 -8.34
CA ARG A 75 6.88 11.11 -8.56
C ARG A 75 6.10 10.85 -7.27
N PHE A 76 6.46 9.80 -6.52
CA PHE A 76 5.83 9.51 -5.23
C PHE A 76 5.93 10.69 -4.26
N LEU A 77 7.15 11.23 -4.07
CA LEU A 77 7.39 12.36 -3.17
C LEU A 77 6.65 13.64 -3.60
N GLN A 78 6.60 13.92 -4.91
CA GLN A 78 5.87 15.08 -5.43
C GLN A 78 4.37 14.99 -5.14
N THR A 79 3.77 13.82 -5.34
CA THR A 79 2.34 13.63 -5.07
C THR A 79 2.05 13.67 -3.57
N GLU A 80 2.93 13.13 -2.73
CA GLU A 80 2.80 13.25 -1.26
C GLU A 80 2.86 14.72 -0.80
N VAL A 81 3.81 15.50 -1.33
CA VAL A 81 3.90 16.94 -1.04
C VAL A 81 2.64 17.68 -1.47
N ALA A 82 2.08 17.36 -2.65
CA ALA A 82 0.84 17.97 -3.13
C ALA A 82 -0.37 17.61 -2.25
N ALA A 83 -0.49 16.34 -1.84
CA ALA A 83 -1.53 15.90 -0.92
C ALA A 83 -1.45 16.63 0.42
N ARG A 84 -0.23 16.73 0.98
CA ARG A 84 0.00 17.45 2.24
C ARG A 84 -0.30 18.94 2.11
N ALA A 85 0.10 19.59 1.02
CA ALA A 85 -0.12 21.01 0.79
C ALA A 85 -1.61 21.38 0.68
N SER A 86 -2.44 20.45 0.18
CA SER A 86 -3.89 20.61 0.07
C SER A 86 -4.66 20.11 1.31
N GLY A 87 -3.97 19.58 2.32
CA GLY A 87 -4.60 18.98 3.50
C GLY A 87 -5.35 17.67 3.21
N ALA A 88 -5.12 17.06 2.04
CA ALA A 88 -5.71 15.81 1.63
C ALA A 88 -4.89 14.60 2.10
N LEU A 89 -5.52 13.43 2.14
CA LEU A 89 -4.85 12.17 2.42
C LEU A 89 -4.27 11.59 1.12
N LEU A 90 -3.21 10.81 1.26
CA LEU A 90 -2.61 10.07 0.14
C LEU A 90 -3.05 8.60 0.18
N ARG A 91 -3.37 8.03 -0.97
CA ARG A 91 -3.53 6.59 -1.15
C ARG A 91 -2.44 6.07 -2.07
N LEU A 92 -1.61 5.16 -1.57
CA LEU A 92 -0.68 4.39 -2.38
C LEU A 92 -1.33 3.06 -2.78
N SER A 93 -1.51 2.87 -4.08
CA SER A 93 -2.03 1.65 -4.68
C SER A 93 -0.91 0.88 -5.37
N LEU A 94 -0.63 -0.34 -4.91
CA LEU A 94 0.31 -1.25 -5.56
C LEU A 94 -0.47 -2.24 -6.41
N CYS A 95 -0.23 -2.21 -7.72
CA CYS A 95 -0.86 -3.10 -8.69
C CYS A 95 0.20 -4.06 -9.22
N VAL A 96 0.24 -5.29 -8.69
CA VAL A 96 1.13 -6.32 -9.21
C VAL A 96 0.39 -7.07 -10.33
N ASP A 97 0.96 -7.03 -11.53
CA ASP A 97 0.42 -7.66 -12.72
C ASP A 97 0.58 -9.19 -12.67
N ALA A 98 -0.24 -9.90 -13.44
CA ALA A 98 -0.18 -11.35 -13.53
C ALA A 98 1.16 -11.89 -14.06
N SER A 99 1.91 -11.09 -14.82
CA SER A 99 3.27 -11.45 -15.27
C SER A 99 4.30 -11.48 -14.13
N ALA A 100 4.00 -10.87 -12.98
CA ALA A 100 4.89 -10.75 -11.82
C ALA A 100 4.26 -11.34 -10.53
N GLN A 101 3.47 -12.42 -10.67
CA GLN A 101 2.72 -13.04 -9.58
C GLN A 101 3.57 -13.42 -8.37
N GLU A 102 4.83 -13.78 -8.58
CA GLU A 102 5.80 -14.08 -7.51
C GLU A 102 5.95 -12.93 -6.52
N LEU A 103 5.72 -11.68 -6.95
CA LEU A 103 5.83 -10.51 -6.10
C LEU A 103 4.64 -10.31 -5.17
N HIS A 104 3.52 -11.03 -5.38
CA HIS A 104 2.40 -10.99 -4.43
C HIS A 104 2.78 -11.54 -3.05
N GLY A 105 3.78 -12.42 -2.97
CA GLY A 105 4.27 -12.99 -1.72
C GLY A 105 5.15 -12.05 -0.90
N LEU A 106 5.55 -10.90 -1.44
CA LEU A 106 6.35 -9.92 -0.71
C LEU A 106 5.50 -9.21 0.36
N ARG A 107 6.12 -8.91 1.50
CA ARG A 107 5.51 -8.18 2.62
C ARG A 107 5.43 -6.67 2.35
N TRP A 108 4.56 -6.28 1.42
CA TRP A 108 4.36 -4.89 1.00
C TRP A 108 3.94 -3.97 2.14
N GLU A 109 3.29 -4.50 3.17
CA GLU A 109 2.94 -3.79 4.41
C GLU A 109 4.17 -3.28 5.19
N LEU A 110 5.35 -3.84 4.94
CA LEU A 110 6.61 -3.38 5.53
C LEU A 110 7.27 -2.26 4.71
N LEU A 111 6.64 -1.78 3.63
CA LEU A 111 7.13 -0.64 2.89
C LEU A 111 7.30 0.57 3.81
N ARG A 112 8.44 1.21 3.63
CA ARG A 112 8.84 2.44 4.29
C ARG A 112 8.87 3.60 3.30
N HIS A 113 8.70 4.80 3.84
CA HIS A 113 8.90 6.04 3.13
C HIS A 113 10.36 6.13 2.65
N PRO A 114 10.62 6.42 1.37
CA PRO A 114 11.97 6.32 0.79
C PRO A 114 12.97 7.37 1.29
N GLU A 115 12.52 8.49 1.84
CA GLU A 115 13.39 9.51 2.47
C GLU A 115 13.47 9.33 4.00
N THR A 116 12.34 9.35 4.71
CA THR A 116 12.31 9.34 6.19
C THR A 116 12.46 7.95 6.82
N GLY A 117 12.24 6.87 6.07
CA GLY A 117 12.26 5.50 6.59
C GLY A 117 11.05 5.11 7.47
N ALA A 118 10.07 5.99 7.63
CA ALA A 118 8.83 5.73 8.38
C ALA A 118 7.98 4.64 7.70
N LEU A 119 7.26 3.82 8.47
CA LEU A 119 6.38 2.78 7.91
C LEU A 119 5.17 3.42 7.21
N LEU A 120 4.91 3.02 5.96
CA LEU A 120 3.80 3.56 5.17
C LEU A 120 2.45 2.98 5.61
N ALA A 121 2.40 1.70 5.94
CA ALA A 121 1.15 1.01 6.29
C ALA A 121 0.52 1.48 7.60
N THR A 122 1.29 2.14 8.47
CA THR A 122 0.83 2.69 9.76
C THR A 122 0.79 4.21 9.75
N SER A 123 0.89 4.84 8.58
CA SER A 123 0.78 6.29 8.46
C SER A 123 -0.65 6.74 8.71
N GLU A 124 -0.83 7.83 9.47
CA GLU A 124 -2.14 8.46 9.67
C GLU A 124 -2.58 9.25 8.43
N THR A 125 -1.64 9.63 7.56
CA THR A 125 -1.90 10.47 6.37
C THR A 125 -1.85 9.70 5.06
N LEU A 126 -1.48 8.41 5.10
CA LEU A 126 -1.34 7.57 3.92
C LEU A 126 -2.03 6.22 4.10
N LEU A 127 -2.87 5.86 3.12
CA LEU A 127 -3.45 4.53 3.00
C LEU A 127 -2.68 3.68 2.01
N LEU A 128 -2.20 2.51 2.43
CA LEU A 128 -1.59 1.52 1.56
C LEU A 128 -2.65 0.50 1.11
N SER A 129 -2.80 0.34 -0.20
CA SER A 129 -3.66 -0.67 -0.81
C SER A 129 -2.84 -1.52 -1.78
N ARG A 130 -3.09 -2.82 -1.80
CA ARG A 130 -2.49 -3.76 -2.75
C ARG A 130 -3.59 -4.44 -3.56
N PHE A 131 -3.50 -4.37 -4.88
CA PHE A 131 -4.44 -4.96 -5.80
C PHE A 131 -3.82 -6.17 -6.52
N MET A 132 -4.65 -7.19 -6.71
CA MET A 132 -4.42 -8.25 -7.68
C MET A 132 -5.27 -7.96 -8.91
N ILE A 133 -4.66 -7.96 -10.08
CA ILE A 133 -5.41 -7.85 -11.34
C ILE A 133 -6.05 -9.22 -11.61
N SER A 134 -7.38 -9.23 -11.71
CA SER A 134 -8.15 -10.40 -12.16
C SER A 134 -8.43 -10.26 -13.66
N HIS A 135 -8.15 -11.32 -14.42
CA HIS A 135 -8.62 -11.43 -15.81
C HIS A 135 -10.08 -11.89 -15.90
N ASP A 136 -10.69 -12.29 -14.77
CA ASP A 136 -12.12 -12.58 -14.70
C ASP A 136 -12.89 -11.26 -14.58
N TRP A 137 -13.58 -10.91 -15.66
CA TRP A 137 -14.40 -9.70 -15.78
C TRP A 137 -15.81 -9.87 -15.19
N ARG A 138 -16.12 -11.01 -14.57
CA ARG A 138 -17.41 -11.17 -13.89
C ARG A 138 -17.52 -10.12 -12.80
N PRO A 139 -18.59 -9.31 -12.79
CA PRO A 139 -18.76 -8.26 -11.80
C PRO A 139 -18.78 -8.90 -10.40
N VAL A 140 -17.91 -8.41 -9.52
CA VAL A 140 -17.91 -8.82 -8.11
C VAL A 140 -19.25 -8.38 -7.53
N LYS A 141 -20.12 -9.35 -7.22
CA LYS A 141 -21.35 -9.08 -6.47
C LYS A 141 -20.97 -8.78 -5.03
N LEU A 142 -20.67 -7.51 -4.76
CA LEU A 142 -20.51 -7.02 -3.40
C LEU A 142 -21.84 -7.25 -2.67
N ARG A 143 -21.78 -7.95 -1.53
CA ARG A 143 -22.93 -8.06 -0.64
C ARG A 143 -23.34 -6.63 -0.24
N ALA A 144 -24.63 -6.33 -0.30
CA ALA A 144 -25.14 -5.08 0.25
C ALA A 144 -24.64 -4.92 1.69
N ARG A 145 -24.13 -3.73 2.06
CA ARG A 145 -23.78 -3.38 3.45
C ARG A 145 -25.05 -3.27 4.29
N THR A 146 -25.83 -4.34 4.41
CA THR A 146 -26.99 -4.41 5.30
C THR A 146 -26.49 -4.55 6.73
N GLU A 147 -27.03 -3.74 7.65
CA GLU A 147 -26.73 -3.69 9.09
C GLU A 147 -25.28 -4.08 9.43
N LEU A 148 -24.37 -3.11 9.36
CA LEU A 148 -23.00 -3.29 9.86
C LEU A 148 -23.03 -3.85 11.28
N LYS A 149 -22.74 -5.15 11.42
CA LYS A 149 -22.52 -5.80 12.70
C LYS A 149 -21.01 -5.78 12.95
N ALA A 150 -20.57 -4.97 13.91
CA ALA A 150 -19.19 -4.98 14.37
C ALA A 150 -19.01 -6.18 15.33
N LEU A 151 -18.06 -7.06 15.02
CA LEU A 151 -17.62 -8.11 15.95
C LEU A 151 -16.37 -7.59 16.68
N VAL A 152 -16.49 -7.40 17.99
CA VAL A 152 -15.36 -7.04 18.87
C VAL A 152 -14.94 -8.31 19.60
N VAL A 153 -13.70 -8.75 19.39
CA VAL A 153 -13.11 -9.89 20.09
C VAL A 153 -11.93 -9.38 20.91
N ILE A 154 -11.95 -9.64 22.22
CA ILE A 154 -10.88 -9.28 23.14
C ILE A 154 -10.35 -10.58 23.74
N SER A 155 -9.06 -10.87 23.54
CA SER A 155 -8.41 -12.05 24.12
C SER A 155 -7.63 -11.68 25.37
N ALA A 156 -7.83 -12.44 26.44
CA ALA A 156 -7.18 -12.29 27.75
C ALA A 156 -7.13 -10.84 28.32
N PRO A 157 -8.24 -10.08 28.34
CA PRO A 157 -8.25 -8.79 29.02
C PRO A 157 -8.12 -8.97 30.55
N PRO A 158 -7.44 -8.05 31.25
CA PRO A 158 -7.48 -8.03 32.71
C PRO A 158 -8.91 -7.78 33.21
N ALA A 159 -9.28 -8.38 34.35
CA ALA A 159 -10.65 -8.35 34.89
C ALA A 159 -11.18 -6.93 35.09
N GLU A 160 -10.34 -6.02 35.58
CA GLU A 160 -10.67 -4.60 35.79
C GLU A 160 -11.08 -3.88 34.49
N ALA A 161 -10.47 -4.26 33.35
CA ALA A 161 -10.81 -3.69 32.05
C ALA A 161 -12.15 -4.24 31.53
N LEU A 162 -12.48 -5.49 31.84
CA LEU A 162 -13.77 -6.09 31.49
C LEU A 162 -14.94 -5.39 32.21
N GLU A 163 -14.78 -5.11 33.50
CA GLU A 163 -15.79 -4.40 34.30
C GLU A 163 -16.02 -2.98 33.79
N LYS A 164 -14.95 -2.23 33.53
CA LYS A 164 -15.03 -0.85 33.03
C LYS A 164 -15.70 -0.76 31.65
N LEU A 165 -15.50 -1.77 30.81
CA LEU A 165 -16.06 -1.81 29.45
C LEU A 165 -17.46 -2.45 29.39
N GLY A 166 -18.00 -2.94 30.51
CA GLY A 166 -19.28 -3.65 30.54
C GLY A 166 -19.25 -4.98 29.78
N LEU A 167 -18.08 -5.60 29.70
CA LEU A 167 -17.82 -6.87 28.99
C LEU A 167 -17.55 -8.04 29.96
N ALA A 168 -17.70 -7.82 31.26
CA ALA A 168 -17.63 -8.88 32.27
C ALA A 168 -18.76 -9.90 32.05
N ALA A 169 -18.48 -11.19 32.29
CA ALA A 169 -19.49 -12.23 32.22
C ALA A 169 -20.60 -11.95 33.26
N VAL A 170 -21.85 -11.95 32.81
CA VAL A 170 -23.06 -11.83 33.66
C VAL A 170 -23.29 -13.13 34.41
#